data_AF-A0A0Q5ZJB6-F1
#
_entry.id   AF-A0A0Q5ZJB6-F1
#
_cell.length_a   1.000
_cell.length_b   1.000
_cell.length_c   1.000
_cell.angle_alpha   90.00
_cell.angle_beta   90.00
_cell.angle_gamma   90.00
#
_symmetry.space_group_name_H-M   'P 1'
#
loop_
_entity.id
_entity.type
_entity.pdbx_description
1 polymer ?
#
loop_
_entity_poly.entity_id
_entity_poly.type
_entity_poly.pdbx_seq_one_letter_code
_entity_poly.pdbx_strand_id
1 'polypeptide(L)'
;MKQKLLILGMCIFSASVFSQQYYGKQQSKDLPKAEFTMADGSKVDAFFVGYTYPNGTYPGFFDKDDIYNFVYKKTKTSADEKFGADEIKLVKIFDDHDDVVNAIERLDMKYIDKNGQISDKKKRSFQPLLYDGKLQIFGSNLTVCTGAACNYVYSKIYIRNAKDSFAVMPVDYDKMGLFAGSLYDKMVEAFKYAGRSCPEFQKYMDNFQSKLDDKDFKKQINERFKGVRKKAYEDGKSAKLGYNGTQQLIGQYMLQAYLDFYGGIVREYEKNCPN
;
A
#
# COMPACT_ATOMS: atom_id res chain seq x y z
N MET A 1 10.98 23.74 -33.61
CA MET A 1 11.78 23.23 -32.46
C MET A 1 11.43 23.86 -31.09
N LYS A 2 10.23 24.44 -30.89
CA LYS A 2 9.85 25.07 -29.60
C LYS A 2 8.62 24.47 -28.89
N GLN A 3 7.92 23.50 -29.50
CA GLN A 3 6.72 22.87 -28.90
C GLN A 3 6.99 21.58 -28.12
N LYS A 4 8.16 20.93 -28.31
CA LYS A 4 8.49 19.68 -27.61
C LYS A 4 9.07 19.88 -26.19
N LEU A 5 9.37 21.12 -25.81
CA LEU A 5 9.89 21.49 -24.49
C LEU A 5 8.80 21.86 -23.48
N LEU A 6 7.57 22.12 -23.94
CA LEU A 6 6.45 22.47 -23.06
C LEU A 6 5.79 21.24 -22.41
N ILE A 7 5.89 20.07 -23.04
CA ILE A 7 5.29 18.83 -22.54
C ILE A 7 6.13 18.21 -21.40
N LEU A 8 7.44 18.45 -21.39
CA LEU A 8 8.32 17.95 -20.31
C LEU A 8 8.17 18.75 -19.00
N GLY A 9 7.75 20.02 -19.08
CA GLY A 9 7.49 20.86 -17.91
C GLY A 9 6.16 20.55 -17.20
N MET A 10 5.18 19.99 -17.91
CA MET A 10 3.84 19.71 -17.36
C MET A 10 3.77 18.40 -16.56
N CYS A 11 4.63 17.42 -16.86
CA CYS A 11 4.68 16.15 -16.11
C CYS A 11 5.40 16.25 -14.75
N ILE A 12 6.16 17.32 -14.50
CA ILE A 12 6.89 17.51 -13.24
C ILE A 12 5.99 18.12 -12.15
N PHE A 13 4.93 18.86 -12.55
CA PHE A 13 3.97 19.44 -11.59
C PHE A 13 2.92 18.44 -11.07
N SER A 14 2.78 17.29 -11.73
CA SER A 14 1.84 16.23 -11.30
C SER A 14 2.45 15.27 -10.27
N ALA A 15 3.76 15.31 -10.04
CA ALA A 15 4.45 14.40 -9.11
C ALA A 15 4.44 14.87 -7.65
N SER A 16 4.06 16.13 -7.37
CA SER A 16 3.99 16.68 -6.01
C SER A 16 2.72 16.31 -5.24
N VAL A 17 1.78 15.56 -5.84
CA VAL A 17 0.50 15.18 -5.20
C VAL A 17 0.52 13.74 -4.67
N PHE A 18 1.52 12.92 -5.01
CA PHE A 18 1.60 11.51 -4.58
C PHE A 18 2.59 11.24 -3.45
N SER A 19 2.86 12.25 -2.62
CA SER A 19 3.46 12.01 -1.32
C SER A 19 2.38 12.10 -0.29
N GLN A 20 2.03 10.96 0.32
CA GLN A 20 1.14 10.90 1.47
C GLN A 20 1.51 12.02 2.44
N GLN A 21 0.70 13.10 2.46
CA GLN A 21 0.78 14.07 3.53
C GLN A 21 0.46 13.26 4.79
N TYR A 22 1.48 13.09 5.62
CA TYR A 22 1.30 12.65 6.98
C TYR A 22 0.47 13.74 7.66
N TYR A 23 -0.86 13.61 7.66
CA TYR A 23 -1.78 14.47 8.40
C TYR A 23 -1.70 14.17 9.92
N GLY A 24 -0.51 13.85 10.43
CA GLY A 24 -0.24 13.82 11.85
C GLY A 24 0.03 15.25 12.30
N LYS A 25 -1.03 15.95 12.73
CA LYS A 25 -0.95 17.13 13.59
C LYS A 25 -0.21 18.36 13.02
N GLN A 26 -0.07 18.51 11.71
CA GLN A 26 0.15 19.85 11.15
C GLN A 26 -1.20 20.56 11.15
N GLN A 27 -1.26 21.70 11.85
CA GLN A 27 -2.37 22.66 11.77
C GLN A 27 -2.47 23.18 10.33
N SER A 28 -3.01 22.36 9.43
CA SER A 28 -3.47 22.86 8.14
C SER A 28 -4.65 23.76 8.42
N LYS A 29 -4.52 25.06 8.08
CA LYS A 29 -5.67 25.97 8.09
C LYS A 29 -6.76 25.51 7.12
N ASP A 30 -6.41 24.67 6.15
CA ASP A 30 -7.34 23.97 5.27
C ASP A 30 -7.38 22.49 5.59
N LEU A 31 -8.37 22.10 6.38
CA LEU A 31 -8.71 20.69 6.54
C LEU A 31 -9.42 20.23 5.27
N PRO A 32 -8.94 19.19 4.58
CA PRO A 32 -9.59 18.70 3.37
C PRO A 32 -10.96 18.11 3.71
N LYS A 33 -11.90 18.23 2.77
CA LYS A 33 -13.18 17.52 2.88
C LYS A 33 -12.93 16.01 2.80
N ALA A 34 -13.76 15.24 3.50
CA ALA A 34 -13.74 13.80 3.45
C ALA A 34 -15.13 13.19 3.56
N GLU A 35 -15.33 12.09 2.85
CA GLU A 35 -16.51 11.22 2.94
C GLU A 35 -16.08 9.94 3.66
N PHE A 36 -16.68 9.69 4.82
CA PHE A 36 -16.53 8.46 5.57
C PHE A 36 -17.68 7.52 5.20
N THR A 37 -17.36 6.35 4.64
CA THR A 37 -18.32 5.25 4.52
C THR A 37 -18.18 4.39 5.77
N MET A 38 -19.26 4.33 6.55
CA MET A 38 -19.35 3.60 7.80
C MET A 38 -19.51 2.08 7.56
N ALA A 39 -19.31 1.28 8.59
CA ALA A 39 -19.41 -0.19 8.53
C ALA A 39 -20.82 -0.67 8.17
N ASP A 40 -21.86 0.08 8.54
CA ASP A 40 -23.26 -0.17 8.18
C ASP A 40 -23.62 0.32 6.76
N GLY A 41 -22.66 0.91 6.04
CA GLY A 41 -22.84 1.46 4.70
C GLY A 41 -23.35 2.91 4.66
N SER A 42 -23.66 3.51 5.81
CA SER A 42 -24.02 4.93 5.89
C SER A 42 -22.83 5.81 5.55
N LYS A 43 -23.10 7.07 5.19
CA LYS A 43 -22.07 8.02 4.78
C LYS A 43 -22.08 9.26 5.65
N VAL A 44 -20.89 9.74 6.01
CA VAL A 44 -20.71 10.96 6.80
C VAL A 44 -19.70 11.86 6.10
N ASP A 45 -20.13 13.07 5.74
CA ASP A 45 -19.25 14.12 5.25
C ASP A 45 -18.66 14.92 6.42
N ALA A 46 -17.36 15.15 6.39
CA ALA A 46 -16.63 15.87 7.43
C ALA A 46 -15.34 16.49 6.88
N PHE A 47 -14.60 17.16 7.76
CA PHE A 47 -13.25 17.67 7.49
C PHE A 47 -12.22 16.74 8.13
N PHE A 48 -11.34 16.18 7.32
CA PHE A 48 -10.35 15.22 7.77
C PHE A 48 -9.19 15.92 8.50
N VAL A 49 -8.87 15.44 9.71
CA VAL A 49 -7.78 15.98 10.52
C VAL A 49 -6.56 15.08 10.49
N GLY A 50 -6.76 13.76 10.60
CA GLY A 50 -5.64 12.81 10.68
C GLY A 50 -6.05 11.42 11.18
N TYR A 51 -5.03 10.58 11.42
CA TYR A 51 -5.20 9.25 12.02
C TYR A 51 -4.42 9.15 13.33
N THR A 52 -4.86 8.30 14.23
CA THR A 52 -4.07 7.89 15.40
C THR A 52 -3.60 6.44 15.24
N TYR A 53 -2.31 6.22 15.46
CA TYR A 53 -1.68 4.89 15.44
C TYR A 53 -1.68 4.26 16.84
N PRO A 54 -1.54 2.92 16.95
CA PRO A 54 -1.31 2.26 18.23
C PRO A 54 -0.06 2.83 18.92
N ASN A 55 -0.20 3.31 20.16
CA ASN A 55 0.95 3.57 21.03
C ASN A 55 1.35 2.25 21.74
N GLY A 56 2.62 1.85 21.68
CA GLY A 56 3.12 0.67 22.39
C GLY A 56 4.55 0.27 22.02
N THR A 57 5.14 -0.61 22.83
CA THR A 57 6.41 -1.28 22.56
C THR A 57 6.21 -2.57 21.77
N TYR A 58 7.23 -2.99 21.02
CA TYR A 58 7.30 -4.33 20.42
C TYR A 58 7.09 -5.42 21.50
N PRO A 59 6.31 -6.49 21.27
CA PRO A 59 5.62 -6.88 20.03
C PRO A 59 4.14 -6.43 19.94
N GLY A 60 3.59 -5.74 20.94
CA GLY A 60 2.14 -5.42 21.00
C GLY A 60 1.60 -4.52 19.88
N PHE A 61 2.48 -3.95 19.06
CA PHE A 61 2.18 -3.22 17.83
C PHE A 61 1.69 -4.14 16.69
N PHE A 62 2.07 -5.43 16.70
CA PHE A 62 1.81 -6.34 15.59
C PHE A 62 0.42 -6.98 15.62
N ASP A 63 -0.23 -7.01 16.79
CA ASP A 63 -1.53 -7.69 17.00
C ASP A 63 -2.74 -6.75 16.89
N LYS A 64 -2.53 -5.47 16.53
CA LYS A 64 -3.57 -4.44 16.53
C LYS A 64 -3.68 -3.77 15.16
N ASP A 65 -4.86 -3.19 14.89
CA ASP A 65 -5.11 -2.43 13.67
C ASP A 65 -4.04 -1.36 13.44
N ASP A 66 -3.69 -1.14 12.19
CA ASP A 66 -2.69 -0.13 11.84
C ASP A 66 -3.17 1.30 12.14
N ILE A 67 -4.48 1.55 12.07
CA ILE A 67 -5.12 2.79 12.52
C ILE A 67 -6.09 2.45 13.66
N TYR A 68 -6.06 3.23 14.75
CA TYR A 68 -7.06 3.13 15.82
C TYR A 68 -8.26 4.03 15.60
N ASN A 69 -8.01 5.27 15.19
CA ASN A 69 -9.06 6.26 15.02
C ASN A 69 -8.77 7.16 13.84
N PHE A 70 -9.85 7.59 13.21
CA PHE A 70 -9.91 8.69 12.27
C PHE A 70 -10.34 9.93 13.02
N VAL A 71 -9.52 10.98 12.98
CA VAL A 71 -9.84 12.27 13.61
C VAL A 71 -10.46 13.17 12.55
N TYR A 72 -11.62 13.75 12.86
CA TYR A 72 -12.38 14.58 11.94
C TYR A 72 -13.01 15.79 12.67
N LYS A 73 -13.53 16.73 11.89
CA LYS A 73 -14.37 17.82 12.37
C LYS A 73 -15.65 17.93 11.54
N LYS A 74 -16.78 18.21 12.18
CA LYS A 74 -18.06 18.47 11.48
C LYS A 74 -18.02 19.76 10.66
N THR A 75 -17.34 20.79 11.19
CA THR A 75 -17.07 22.04 10.48
C THR A 75 -15.60 22.42 10.69
N LYS A 76 -15.02 23.27 9.82
CA LYS A 76 -13.60 23.68 9.97
C LYS A 76 -13.27 24.26 11.36
N THR A 77 -14.27 24.80 12.08
CA THR A 77 -14.12 25.42 13.40
C THR A 77 -14.57 24.55 14.57
N SER A 78 -15.18 23.38 14.34
CA SER A 78 -15.66 22.53 15.44
C SER A 78 -14.50 21.90 16.24
N ALA A 79 -14.83 21.29 17.37
CA ALA A 79 -13.89 20.43 18.09
C ALA A 79 -13.55 19.17 17.26
N ASP A 80 -12.40 18.57 17.57
CA ASP A 80 -11.99 17.28 17.01
C ASP A 80 -12.90 16.17 17.54
N GLU A 81 -13.43 15.36 16.64
CA GLU A 81 -14.17 14.13 16.92
C GLU A 81 -13.43 12.92 16.36
N LYS A 82 -13.85 11.71 16.73
CA LYS A 82 -13.17 10.47 16.36
C LYS A 82 -14.16 9.39 15.93
N PHE A 83 -13.84 8.72 14.83
CA PHE A 83 -14.39 7.41 14.52
C PHE A 83 -13.34 6.34 14.84
N GLY A 84 -13.76 5.27 15.50
CA GLY A 84 -12.98 4.06 15.67
C GLY A 84 -12.75 3.35 14.33
N ALA A 85 -11.66 2.59 14.26
CA ALA A 85 -11.30 1.80 13.08
C ALA A 85 -12.35 0.73 12.70
N ASP A 86 -13.10 0.23 13.66
CA ASP A 86 -14.20 -0.72 13.43
C ASP A 86 -15.45 -0.07 12.83
N GLU A 87 -15.63 1.23 13.03
CA GLU A 87 -16.76 2.01 12.51
C GLU A 87 -16.59 2.38 11.03
N ILE A 88 -15.36 2.47 10.54
CA ILE A 88 -15.06 2.94 9.18
C ILE A 88 -14.76 1.79 8.23
N LYS A 89 -15.34 1.85 7.03
CA LYS A 89 -15.06 0.93 5.91
C LYS A 89 -14.19 1.59 4.84
N LEU A 90 -14.43 2.86 4.53
CA LEU A 90 -13.70 3.62 3.50
C LEU A 90 -13.65 5.09 3.88
N VAL A 91 -12.53 5.75 3.63
CA VAL A 91 -12.41 7.21 3.69
C VAL A 91 -11.95 7.71 2.34
N LYS A 92 -12.69 8.65 1.77
CA LYS A 92 -12.26 9.45 0.61
C LYS A 92 -11.91 10.84 1.08
N ILE A 93 -10.77 11.35 0.63
CA ILE A 93 -10.27 12.69 0.89
C ILE A 93 -10.29 13.44 -0.43
N PHE A 94 -10.86 14.64 -0.40
CA PHE A 94 -11.04 15.49 -1.56
C PHE A 94 -10.09 16.69 -1.52
N ASP A 95 -9.70 17.18 -2.69
CA ASP A 95 -9.06 18.49 -2.80
C ASP A 95 -10.09 19.63 -2.84
N ASP A 96 -9.59 20.85 -3.06
CA ASP A 96 -10.40 22.07 -3.14
C ASP A 96 -11.30 22.13 -4.39
N HIS A 97 -11.11 21.22 -5.34
CA HIS A 97 -11.92 21.07 -6.56
C HIS A 97 -12.95 19.94 -6.46
N ASP A 98 -13.13 19.37 -5.27
CA ASP A 98 -14.00 18.21 -5.01
C ASP A 98 -13.58 16.94 -5.77
N ASP A 99 -12.31 16.86 -6.20
CA ASP A 99 -11.73 15.65 -6.78
C ASP A 99 -11.15 14.74 -5.68
N VAL A 100 -11.36 13.43 -5.81
CA VAL A 100 -10.81 12.46 -4.84
C VAL A 100 -9.29 12.34 -5.03
N VAL A 101 -8.53 12.86 -4.08
CA VAL A 101 -7.06 12.80 -4.08
C VAL A 101 -6.50 11.61 -3.32
N ASN A 102 -7.27 11.05 -2.40
CA ASN A 102 -6.88 9.84 -1.68
C ASN A 102 -8.13 9.06 -1.24
N ALA A 103 -8.06 7.74 -1.34
CA ALA A 103 -9.09 6.85 -0.86
C ALA A 103 -8.43 5.69 -0.13
N ILE A 104 -8.81 5.44 1.12
CA ILE A 104 -8.25 4.36 1.94
C ILE A 104 -9.36 3.44 2.44
N GLU A 105 -9.22 2.16 2.12
CA GLU A 105 -10.19 1.13 2.40
C GLU A 105 -9.74 0.25 3.55
N ARG A 106 -10.69 -0.15 4.41
CA ARG A 106 -10.48 -1.17 5.43
C ARG A 106 -10.33 -2.54 4.78
N LEU A 107 -9.23 -3.19 5.06
CA LEU A 107 -8.94 -4.56 4.67
C LEU A 107 -9.02 -5.46 5.88
N ASP A 108 -10.02 -6.35 5.89
CA ASP A 108 -10.03 -7.52 6.75
C ASP A 108 -9.02 -8.52 6.21
N MET A 109 -8.15 -9.05 7.06
CA MET A 109 -6.96 -9.78 6.59
C MET A 109 -6.99 -11.26 6.96
N LYS A 110 -6.45 -12.08 6.05
CA LYS A 110 -6.10 -13.47 6.35
C LYS A 110 -4.61 -13.70 6.19
N TYR A 111 -4.07 -14.57 7.04
CA TYR A 111 -2.71 -15.08 6.93
C TYR A 111 -2.74 -16.40 6.16
N ILE A 112 -1.79 -16.54 5.23
CA ILE A 112 -1.51 -17.79 4.53
C ILE A 112 -0.12 -18.24 4.93
N ASP A 113 -0.02 -19.45 5.45
CA ASP A 113 1.28 -20.04 5.77
C ASP A 113 1.96 -20.63 4.53
N LYS A 114 3.20 -21.13 4.69
CA LYS A 114 3.97 -21.73 3.58
C LYS A 114 3.35 -23.02 3.00
N ASN A 115 2.37 -23.61 3.69
CA ASN A 115 1.69 -24.82 3.28
C ASN A 115 0.28 -24.50 2.71
N GLY A 116 -0.05 -23.21 2.54
CA GLY A 116 -1.37 -22.77 2.08
C GLY A 116 -2.46 -22.80 3.15
N GLN A 117 -2.14 -23.03 4.43
CA GLN A 117 -3.13 -22.97 5.51
C GLN A 117 -3.54 -21.53 5.80
N ILE A 118 -4.84 -21.33 5.95
CA ILE A 118 -5.43 -20.00 6.14
C ILE A 118 -5.84 -19.83 7.61
N SER A 119 -5.49 -18.68 8.18
CA SER A 119 -5.96 -18.27 9.50
C SER A 119 -6.35 -16.79 9.48
N ASP A 120 -7.37 -16.42 10.23
CA ASP A 120 -7.80 -15.03 10.31
C ASP A 120 -6.73 -14.20 11.03
N LYS A 121 -6.38 -13.04 10.46
CA LYS A 121 -5.63 -12.02 11.20
C LYS A 121 -6.63 -11.18 11.98
N LYS A 122 -6.42 -11.05 13.29
CA LYS A 122 -7.18 -10.12 14.15
C LYS A 122 -6.95 -8.65 13.79
N LYS A 123 -5.92 -8.37 13.01
CA LYS A 123 -5.50 -7.05 12.57
C LYS A 123 -6.20 -6.68 11.27
N ARG A 124 -6.69 -5.46 11.20
CA ARG A 124 -7.19 -4.82 9.97
C ARG A 124 -6.14 -3.82 9.47
N SER A 125 -6.18 -3.56 8.17
CA SER A 125 -5.31 -2.56 7.56
C SER A 125 -6.11 -1.54 6.76
N PHE A 126 -5.80 -0.26 6.88
CA PHE A 126 -6.36 0.77 6.02
C PHE A 126 -5.39 1.16 4.93
N GLN A 127 -5.75 0.87 3.67
CA GLN A 127 -4.83 0.98 2.54
C GLN A 127 -5.49 1.59 1.32
N PRO A 128 -4.75 2.38 0.53
CA PRO A 128 -5.27 2.85 -0.74
C PRO A 128 -5.25 1.73 -1.78
N LEU A 129 -6.22 1.79 -2.68
CA LEU A 129 -6.28 0.94 -3.87
C LEU A 129 -5.23 1.44 -4.87
N LEU A 130 -4.28 0.57 -5.21
CA LEU A 130 -3.19 0.86 -6.14
C LEU A 130 -3.44 0.27 -7.53
N TYR A 131 -4.24 -0.80 -7.61
CA TYR A 131 -4.65 -1.43 -8.86
C TYR A 131 -6.05 -2.01 -8.71
N ASP A 132 -6.99 -1.51 -9.52
CA ASP A 132 -8.35 -2.02 -9.57
C ASP A 132 -8.51 -3.01 -10.73
N GLY A 133 -8.65 -4.28 -10.38
CA GLY A 133 -8.77 -5.39 -11.32
C GLY A 133 -9.40 -6.59 -10.64
N LYS A 134 -9.39 -7.75 -11.30
CA LYS A 134 -10.03 -8.95 -10.71
C LYS A 134 -9.31 -9.45 -9.47
N LEU A 135 -7.99 -9.27 -9.45
CA LEU A 135 -7.20 -9.26 -8.22
C LEU A 135 -6.78 -7.81 -7.98
N GLN A 136 -7.35 -7.20 -6.96
CA GLN A 136 -7.05 -5.84 -6.55
C GLN A 136 -5.74 -5.82 -5.77
N ILE A 137 -4.94 -4.77 -5.96
CA ILE A 137 -3.73 -4.52 -5.19
C ILE A 137 -3.93 -3.27 -4.34
N PHE A 138 -3.72 -3.41 -3.04
CA PHE A 138 -3.73 -2.31 -2.08
C PHE A 138 -2.34 -2.16 -1.48
N GLY A 139 -1.98 -0.96 -1.05
CA GLY A 139 -0.72 -0.79 -0.34
C GLY A 139 -0.25 0.62 -0.11
N SER A 140 0.80 0.74 0.69
CA SER A 140 1.41 2.03 1.04
C SER A 140 2.86 1.84 1.46
N ASN A 141 3.63 2.92 1.44
CA ASN A 141 4.98 2.90 1.96
C ASN A 141 4.98 3.03 3.49
N LEU A 142 5.76 2.18 4.16
CA LEU A 142 6.10 2.37 5.56
C LEU A 142 7.36 3.21 5.67
N THR A 143 7.22 4.33 6.37
CA THR A 143 8.32 5.22 6.72
C THR A 143 8.43 5.29 8.24
N VAL A 144 9.66 5.23 8.77
CA VAL A 144 9.94 5.40 10.20
C VAL A 144 10.76 6.66 10.40
N CYS A 145 10.28 7.56 11.25
CA CYS A 145 10.95 8.83 11.55
C CYS A 145 11.57 8.80 12.95
N THR A 146 12.83 9.22 13.02
CA THR A 146 13.56 9.45 14.28
C THR A 146 13.96 10.92 14.31
N GLY A 147 13.28 11.71 15.15
CA GLY A 147 13.39 13.16 15.12
C GLY A 147 12.91 13.72 13.78
N ALA A 148 13.72 14.57 13.14
CA ALA A 148 13.41 15.16 11.84
C ALA A 148 13.74 14.25 10.65
N ALA A 149 14.41 13.11 10.85
CA ALA A 149 14.87 12.22 9.80
C ALA A 149 13.90 11.05 9.59
N CYS A 150 13.38 10.90 8.38
CA CYS A 150 12.43 9.86 8.01
C CYS A 150 13.05 8.88 7.00
N ASN A 151 12.98 7.58 7.31
CA ASN A 151 13.53 6.50 6.49
C ASN A 151 12.42 5.68 5.85
N TYR A 152 12.52 5.45 4.54
CA TYR A 152 11.72 4.41 3.90
C TYR A 152 12.20 3.03 4.37
N VAL A 153 11.27 2.21 4.87
CA VAL A 153 11.56 0.86 5.36
C VAL A 153 11.19 -0.17 4.30
N TYR A 154 9.90 -0.27 3.95
CA TYR A 154 9.38 -1.17 2.92
C TYR A 154 7.98 -0.71 2.46
N SER A 155 7.50 -1.24 1.33
CA SER A 155 6.11 -1.07 0.88
C SER A 155 5.24 -2.21 1.40
N LYS A 156 4.16 -1.90 2.10
CA LYS A 156 3.12 -2.85 2.47
C LYS A 156 2.26 -3.09 1.23
N ILE A 157 2.14 -4.34 0.81
CA ILE A 157 1.27 -4.74 -0.31
C ILE A 157 0.29 -5.80 0.18
N TYR A 158 -0.95 -5.65 -0.25
CA TYR A 158 -2.04 -6.57 -0.01
C TYR A 158 -2.71 -6.88 -1.33
N ILE A 159 -3.16 -8.12 -1.48
CA ILE A 159 -3.94 -8.56 -2.64
C ILE A 159 -5.30 -9.06 -2.17
N ARG A 160 -6.34 -8.75 -2.93
CA ARG A 160 -7.71 -9.20 -2.67
C ARG A 160 -8.34 -9.61 -3.99
N ASN A 161 -8.91 -10.80 -4.06
CA ASN A 161 -9.81 -11.12 -5.17
C ASN A 161 -11.06 -10.26 -5.04
N ALA A 162 -11.51 -9.61 -6.12
CA ALA A 162 -12.68 -8.74 -6.07
C ALA A 162 -13.96 -9.46 -5.61
N LYS A 163 -14.00 -10.79 -5.67
CA LYS A 163 -15.09 -11.65 -5.18
C LYS A 163 -14.96 -12.00 -3.68
N ASP A 164 -13.83 -11.70 -3.05
CA ASP A 164 -13.53 -12.01 -1.65
C ASP A 164 -13.75 -10.80 -0.72
N SER A 165 -14.15 -11.08 0.52
CA SER A 165 -14.33 -10.05 1.56
C SER A 165 -13.06 -9.75 2.37
N PHE A 166 -11.93 -10.37 2.03
CA PHE A 166 -10.69 -10.26 2.79
C PHE A 166 -9.49 -10.10 1.85
N ALA A 167 -8.42 -9.53 2.37
CA ALA A 167 -7.13 -9.39 1.69
C ALA A 167 -6.07 -10.30 2.32
N VAL A 168 -5.02 -10.59 1.56
CA VAL A 168 -3.86 -11.35 2.02
C VAL A 168 -2.57 -10.58 1.69
N MET A 169 -1.56 -10.72 2.55
CA MET A 169 -0.25 -10.11 2.32
C MET A 169 0.63 -11.11 1.57
N PRO A 170 1.09 -10.81 0.33
CA PRO A 170 2.06 -11.67 -0.36
C PRO A 170 3.37 -11.78 0.43
N VAL A 171 3.72 -10.72 1.16
CA VAL A 171 4.85 -10.70 2.08
C VAL A 171 4.38 -10.23 3.44
N ASP A 172 4.29 -11.17 4.39
CA ASP A 172 3.94 -10.85 5.78
C ASP A 172 5.18 -10.52 6.61
N TYR A 173 5.49 -9.22 6.69
CA TYR A 173 6.60 -8.67 7.47
C TYR A 173 6.43 -8.90 8.98
N ASP A 174 5.20 -9.12 9.48
CA ASP A 174 4.91 -9.37 10.89
C ASP A 174 5.46 -10.75 11.34
N LYS A 175 5.69 -11.68 10.39
CA LYS A 175 6.20 -13.04 10.64
C LYS A 175 7.57 -13.31 10.00
N MET A 176 8.37 -12.27 9.79
CA MET A 176 9.77 -12.37 9.32
C MET A 176 10.76 -12.73 10.45
N GLY A 177 10.38 -13.63 11.37
CA GLY A 177 11.34 -14.21 12.30
C GLY A 177 12.48 -14.92 11.56
N LEU A 178 13.63 -15.08 12.23
CA LEU A 178 14.91 -15.61 11.74
C LEU A 178 14.87 -17.00 11.04
N PHE A 179 13.71 -17.66 10.99
CA PHE A 179 13.49 -18.98 10.38
C PHE A 179 12.37 -18.99 9.33
N ALA A 180 11.94 -17.83 8.83
CA ALA A 180 10.97 -17.77 7.76
C ALA A 180 11.57 -18.41 6.49
N GLY A 181 10.90 -19.43 5.94
CA GLY A 181 11.20 -19.97 4.62
C GLY A 181 11.22 -18.88 3.53
N SER A 182 11.51 -19.28 2.29
CA SER A 182 11.64 -18.34 1.18
C SER A 182 10.43 -17.39 1.13
N LEU A 183 10.70 -16.09 1.22
CA LEU A 183 9.69 -15.02 1.14
C LEU A 183 8.80 -15.17 -0.11
N TYR A 184 9.40 -15.71 -1.16
CA TYR A 184 8.77 -15.96 -2.44
C TYR A 184 7.75 -17.11 -2.38
N ASP A 185 7.95 -18.13 -1.53
CA ASP A 185 7.01 -19.24 -1.41
C ASP A 185 5.69 -18.75 -0.81
N LYS A 186 5.77 -17.96 0.27
CA LYS A 186 4.59 -17.32 0.89
C LYS A 186 3.86 -16.40 -0.10
N MET A 187 4.63 -15.68 -0.91
CA MET A 187 4.09 -14.82 -1.95
C MET A 187 3.36 -15.63 -3.01
N VAL A 188 3.93 -16.74 -3.49
CA VAL A 188 3.27 -17.63 -4.44
C VAL A 188 1.99 -18.20 -3.85
N GLU A 189 2.03 -18.71 -2.62
CA GLU A 189 0.84 -19.26 -1.95
C GLU A 189 -0.25 -18.18 -1.75
N ALA A 190 0.12 -16.93 -1.46
CA ALA A 190 -0.82 -15.84 -1.39
C ALA A 190 -1.54 -15.59 -2.73
N PHE A 191 -0.80 -15.58 -3.84
CA PHE A 191 -1.39 -15.43 -5.17
C PHE A 191 -2.21 -16.65 -5.58
N LYS A 192 -1.73 -17.87 -5.32
CA LYS A 192 -2.48 -19.10 -5.54
C LYS A 192 -3.82 -19.07 -4.82
N TYR A 193 -3.83 -18.63 -3.57
CA TYR A 193 -5.06 -18.52 -2.80
C TYR A 193 -5.99 -17.43 -3.33
N ALA A 194 -5.46 -16.24 -3.65
CA ALA A 194 -6.26 -15.16 -4.22
C ALA A 194 -6.88 -15.57 -5.57
N GLY A 195 -6.16 -16.33 -6.39
CA GLY A 195 -6.61 -16.86 -7.68
C GLY A 195 -7.14 -18.29 -7.65
N ARG A 196 -7.52 -18.83 -6.47
CA ARG A 196 -7.84 -20.25 -6.25
C ARG A 196 -8.98 -20.80 -7.11
N SER A 197 -9.86 -19.92 -7.60
CA SER A 197 -10.97 -20.29 -8.48
C SER A 197 -10.57 -20.53 -9.94
N CYS A 198 -9.29 -20.41 -10.30
CA CYS A 198 -8.83 -20.46 -11.68
C CYS A 198 -7.69 -21.47 -11.88
N PRO A 199 -7.97 -22.68 -12.40
CA PRO A 199 -6.97 -23.74 -12.58
C PRO A 199 -5.79 -23.36 -13.47
N GLU A 200 -6.02 -22.62 -14.55
CA GLU A 200 -4.93 -22.18 -15.45
C GLU A 200 -3.97 -21.21 -14.76
N PHE A 201 -4.50 -20.35 -13.88
CA PHE A 201 -3.65 -19.50 -13.05
C PHE A 201 -2.87 -20.30 -12.00
N GLN A 202 -3.45 -21.37 -11.43
CA GLN A 202 -2.70 -22.26 -10.53
C GLN A 202 -1.48 -22.87 -11.25
N LYS A 203 -1.65 -23.36 -12.48
CA LYS A 203 -0.55 -23.87 -13.31
C LYS A 203 0.51 -22.80 -13.60
N TYR A 204 0.08 -21.57 -13.88
CA TYR A 204 1.00 -20.44 -14.03
C TYR A 204 1.81 -20.22 -12.76
N MET A 205 1.16 -20.24 -11.59
CA MET A 205 1.83 -20.05 -10.30
C MET A 205 2.78 -21.18 -9.95
N ASP A 206 2.47 -22.43 -10.31
CA ASP A 206 3.39 -23.57 -10.15
C ASP A 206 4.65 -23.39 -11.01
N ASN A 207 4.49 -23.01 -12.28
CA ASN A 207 5.62 -22.70 -13.15
C ASN A 207 6.43 -21.50 -12.65
N PHE A 208 5.75 -20.50 -12.09
CA PHE A 208 6.40 -19.33 -11.52
C PHE A 208 7.20 -19.68 -10.25
N GLN A 209 6.69 -20.57 -9.41
CA GLN A 209 7.43 -21.11 -8.26
C GLN A 209 8.71 -21.81 -8.71
N SER A 210 8.64 -22.67 -9.74
CA SER A 210 9.84 -23.32 -10.27
C SER A 210 10.87 -22.32 -10.80
N LYS A 211 10.43 -21.22 -11.43
CA LYS A 211 11.33 -20.12 -11.82
C LYS A 211 11.93 -19.43 -10.60
N LEU A 212 11.15 -19.23 -9.55
CA LEU A 212 11.65 -18.67 -8.30
C LEU A 212 12.67 -19.59 -7.64
N ASP A 213 12.66 -20.90 -7.87
CA ASP A 213 13.71 -21.81 -7.39
C ASP A 213 15.03 -21.67 -8.14
N ASP A 214 15.00 -21.14 -9.36
CA ASP A 214 16.19 -20.82 -10.14
C ASP A 214 16.99 -19.65 -9.51
N LYS A 215 18.28 -19.91 -9.27
CA LYS A 215 19.18 -18.98 -8.59
C LYS A 215 19.45 -17.73 -9.42
N ASP A 216 19.57 -17.87 -10.74
CA ASP A 216 19.86 -16.75 -11.64
C ASP A 216 18.63 -15.86 -11.79
N PHE A 217 17.44 -16.44 -11.85
CA PHE A 217 16.19 -15.70 -11.83
C PHE A 217 16.01 -14.92 -10.52
N LYS A 218 16.23 -15.56 -9.35
CA LYS A 218 16.27 -14.86 -8.05
C LYS A 218 17.27 -13.72 -8.03
N LYS A 219 18.47 -13.93 -8.59
CA LYS A 219 19.51 -12.89 -8.69
C LYS A 219 19.05 -11.73 -9.55
N GLN A 220 18.44 -11.98 -10.71
CA GLN A 220 17.90 -10.94 -11.60
C GLN A 220 16.82 -10.10 -10.91
N ILE A 221 15.90 -10.73 -10.18
CA ILE A 221 14.89 -10.00 -9.40
C ILE A 221 15.56 -9.09 -8.37
N ASN A 222 16.50 -9.64 -7.59
CA ASN A 222 17.21 -8.87 -6.56
C ASN A 222 18.02 -7.70 -7.16
N GLU A 223 18.68 -7.92 -8.29
CA GLU A 223 19.43 -6.89 -9.02
C GLU A 223 18.51 -5.79 -9.56
N ARG A 224 17.33 -6.15 -10.09
CA ARG A 224 16.32 -5.19 -10.52
C ARG A 224 15.91 -4.27 -9.36
N PHE A 225 15.50 -4.83 -8.22
CA PHE A 225 15.07 -4.01 -7.07
C PHE A 225 16.21 -3.19 -6.46
N LYS A 226 17.43 -3.73 -6.42
CA LYS A 226 18.63 -2.95 -6.03
C LYS A 226 18.88 -1.80 -6.99
N GLY A 227 18.74 -2.04 -8.30
CA GLY A 227 18.89 -1.02 -9.35
C GLY A 227 17.88 0.10 -9.21
N VAL A 228 16.60 -0.23 -8.97
CA VAL A 228 15.53 0.76 -8.71
C VAL A 228 15.88 1.63 -7.50
N ARG A 229 16.28 1.03 -6.38
CA ARG A 229 16.65 1.78 -5.16
C ARG A 229 17.85 2.69 -5.41
N LYS A 230 18.88 2.20 -6.10
CA LYS A 230 20.07 2.97 -6.44
C LYS A 230 19.71 4.16 -7.33
N LYS A 231 18.90 3.93 -8.37
CA LYS A 231 18.43 4.99 -9.27
C LYS A 231 17.64 6.06 -8.51
N ALA A 232 16.71 5.67 -7.63
CA ALA A 232 15.94 6.62 -6.83
C ALA A 232 16.83 7.48 -5.93
N TYR A 233 17.86 6.89 -5.34
CA TYR A 233 18.84 7.61 -4.53
C TYR A 233 19.66 8.61 -5.37
N GLU A 234 20.14 8.20 -6.54
CA GLU A 234 20.90 9.05 -7.47
C GLU A 234 20.06 10.20 -8.02
N ASP A 235 18.80 9.94 -8.39
CA ASP A 235 17.84 10.94 -8.84
C ASP A 235 17.56 11.95 -7.70
N GLY A 236 17.34 11.47 -6.47
CA GLY A 236 17.11 12.33 -5.30
C GLY A 236 18.30 13.21 -4.94
N LYS A 237 19.53 12.67 -5.05
CA LYS A 237 20.77 13.44 -4.89
C LYS A 237 20.92 14.50 -5.98
N SER A 238 20.65 14.15 -7.23
CA SER A 238 20.75 15.04 -8.39
C SER A 238 19.75 16.19 -8.31
N ALA A 239 18.53 15.91 -7.85
CA ALA A 239 17.48 16.89 -7.59
C ALA A 239 17.65 17.67 -6.27
N LYS A 240 18.71 17.38 -5.49
CA LYS A 240 19.01 18.04 -4.20
C LYS A 240 17.84 18.04 -3.21
N LEU A 241 17.08 16.94 -3.16
CA LEU A 241 15.87 16.84 -2.32
C LEU A 241 16.14 16.77 -0.80
N GLY A 242 17.41 16.75 -0.39
CA GLY A 242 17.81 16.45 0.98
C GLY A 242 17.48 15.00 1.37
N TYR A 243 17.71 14.67 2.63
CA TYR A 243 17.58 13.30 3.11
C TYR A 243 16.12 12.78 3.03
N ASN A 244 15.17 13.49 3.63
CA ASN A 244 13.77 13.07 3.66
C ASN A 244 13.15 12.99 2.26
N GLY A 245 13.41 13.98 1.41
CA GLY A 245 12.92 13.96 0.03
C GLY A 245 13.52 12.80 -0.78
N THR A 246 14.80 12.45 -0.55
CA THR A 246 15.41 11.27 -1.17
C THR A 246 14.77 9.96 -0.67
N GLN A 247 14.48 9.84 0.63
CA GLN A 247 13.82 8.66 1.20
C GLN A 247 12.39 8.49 0.68
N GLN A 248 11.66 9.58 0.54
CA GLN A 248 10.34 9.59 -0.08
C GLN A 248 10.40 9.14 -1.55
N LEU A 249 11.37 9.66 -2.33
CA LEU A 249 11.56 9.25 -3.72
C LEU A 249 11.92 7.77 -3.85
N ILE A 250 12.77 7.26 -2.95
CA ILE A 250 13.06 5.82 -2.85
C ILE A 250 11.76 5.03 -2.62
N GLY A 251 10.92 5.46 -1.68
CA GLY A 251 9.63 4.80 -1.43
C GLY A 251 8.73 4.79 -2.67
N GLN A 252 8.63 5.90 -3.39
CA GLN A 252 7.82 5.99 -4.62
C GLN A 252 8.31 5.02 -5.70
N TYR A 253 9.62 5.00 -5.97
CA TYR A 253 10.21 4.12 -6.97
C TYR A 253 10.08 2.64 -6.58
N MET A 254 10.27 2.32 -5.30
CA MET A 254 10.13 0.96 -4.80
C MET A 254 8.67 0.49 -4.87
N LEU A 255 7.71 1.33 -4.48
CA LEU A 255 6.29 1.02 -4.58
C LEU A 255 5.91 0.73 -6.03
N GLN A 256 6.35 1.58 -6.97
CA GLN A 256 6.11 1.35 -8.40
C GLN A 256 6.73 0.03 -8.87
N ALA A 257 7.95 -0.29 -8.46
CA ALA A 257 8.58 -1.56 -8.82
C ALA A 257 7.84 -2.78 -8.27
N TYR A 258 7.29 -2.69 -7.05
CA TYR A 258 6.42 -3.74 -6.50
C TYR A 258 5.11 -3.84 -7.29
N LEU A 259 4.49 -2.72 -7.66
CA LEU A 259 3.28 -2.72 -8.49
C LEU A 259 3.54 -3.30 -9.88
N ASP A 260 4.68 -3.02 -10.49
CA ASP A 260 5.04 -3.61 -11.78
C ASP A 260 5.20 -5.13 -11.68
N PHE A 261 5.86 -5.59 -10.60
CA PHE A 261 6.12 -6.99 -10.35
C PHE A 261 4.83 -7.77 -10.03
N TYR A 262 4.08 -7.32 -9.03
CA TYR A 262 2.81 -7.94 -8.64
C TYR A 262 1.72 -7.77 -9.70
N GLY A 263 1.66 -6.60 -10.34
CA GLY A 263 0.78 -6.35 -11.47
C GLY A 263 1.08 -7.27 -12.66
N GLY A 264 2.33 -7.70 -12.84
CA GLY A 264 2.67 -8.74 -13.82
C GLY A 264 1.97 -10.07 -13.53
N ILE A 265 1.95 -10.49 -12.26
CA ILE A 265 1.25 -11.70 -11.83
C ILE A 265 -0.26 -11.55 -11.97
N VAL A 266 -0.81 -10.39 -11.57
CA VAL A 266 -2.25 -10.10 -11.71
C VAL A 266 -2.68 -10.10 -13.18
N ARG A 267 -1.90 -9.53 -14.10
CA ARG A 267 -2.21 -9.58 -15.53
C ARG A 267 -2.23 -11.00 -16.07
N GLU A 268 -1.36 -11.90 -15.57
CA GLU A 268 -1.43 -13.32 -15.92
C GLU A 268 -2.67 -13.99 -15.33
N TYR A 269 -3.13 -13.60 -14.14
CA TYR A 269 -4.45 -14.03 -13.65
C TYR A 269 -5.57 -13.57 -14.59
N GLU A 270 -5.64 -12.29 -14.93
CA GLU A 270 -6.73 -11.74 -15.74
C GLU A 270 -6.76 -12.34 -17.15
N LYS A 271 -5.60 -12.61 -17.73
CA LYS A 271 -5.45 -13.32 -19.00
C LYS A 271 -5.95 -14.75 -18.95
N ASN A 272 -5.61 -15.49 -17.89
CA ASN A 272 -5.97 -16.90 -17.75
C ASN A 272 -7.38 -17.11 -17.16
N CYS A 273 -7.98 -16.06 -16.58
CA CYS A 273 -9.24 -16.11 -15.86
C CYS A 273 -10.18 -14.99 -16.36
N PRO A 274 -10.69 -15.07 -17.62
CA PRO A 274 -11.48 -14.01 -18.24
C PRO A 274 -12.90 -13.84 -17.66
N ASN A 275 -13.37 -14.76 -16.80
CA ASN A 275 -14.70 -14.73 -16.15
C ASN A 275 -14.62 -14.59 -14.61
#